data_AF-A0A4S2HL48-F1
#
_entry.id   AF-A0A4S2HL48-F1
#
_cell.length_a   1.000
_cell.length_b   1.000
_cell.length_c   1.000
_cell.angle_alpha   90.00
_cell.angle_beta   90.00
_cell.angle_gamma   90.00
#
_symmetry.space_group_name_H-M   'P 1'
#
loop_
_entity.id
_entity.type
_entity.pdbx_description
1 polymer ?
#
loop_
_entity_poly.entity_id
_entity_poly.type
_entity_poly.pdbx_seq_one_letter_code
_entity_poly.pdbx_strand_id
1 'polypeptide(L)'
;MYAGFNLTINNDNIFDTYESDKGELYSKCGRKLYEDLKKYSLENLKQIINKDLIDGDTLQNMWFPNEFSAYDNFIFVSHSHNDKNTAIKLAGYLKAKFNICSFIDSCVWGHIDELNKILNDCSKTSLGNCYGCNCDDFSYNLSYVHMMLTSALMTMIDSKR
;
A
#
# COMPACT_ATOMS: atom_id res chain seq x y z
N MET A 1 14.33 10.93 11.91
CA MET A 1 15.25 10.94 10.74
C MET A 1 15.08 9.61 10.04
N TYR A 2 14.59 9.58 8.79
CA TYR A 2 14.46 8.33 8.04
C TYR A 2 15.74 8.01 7.28
N ALA A 3 16.03 6.72 7.08
CA ALA A 3 17.14 6.25 6.27
C ALA A 3 16.59 5.61 4.99
N GLY A 4 17.01 6.11 3.84
CA GLY A 4 16.67 5.54 2.53
C GLY A 4 17.74 4.55 2.09
N PHE A 5 17.31 3.40 1.55
CA PHE A 5 18.20 2.39 1.00
C PHE A 5 17.73 2.03 -0.41
N ASN A 6 18.67 1.96 -1.36
CA ASN A 6 18.39 1.41 -2.68
C ASN A 6 18.81 -0.06 -2.69
N LEU A 7 17.86 -0.96 -2.44
CA LEU A 7 18.13 -2.39 -2.31
C LEU A 7 18.08 -3.06 -3.68
N THR A 8 19.16 -3.76 -4.04
CA THR A 8 19.20 -4.62 -5.23
C THR A 8 19.22 -6.08 -4.81
N ILE A 9 18.21 -6.85 -5.23
CA ILE A 9 18.10 -8.29 -4.96
C ILE A 9 18.47 -9.04 -6.24
N ASN A 10 19.75 -9.38 -6.39
CA ASN A 10 20.29 -9.98 -7.61
C ASN A 10 20.13 -11.51 -7.69
N ASN A 11 19.74 -12.15 -6.58
CA ASN A 11 19.47 -13.59 -6.51
C ASN A 11 18.43 -13.85 -5.41
N ASP A 12 17.53 -14.82 -5.63
CA ASP A 12 16.60 -15.33 -4.62
C ASP A 12 17.29 -15.90 -3.36
N ASN A 13 18.62 -16.01 -3.35
CA ASN A 13 19.47 -16.44 -2.23
C ASN A 13 19.26 -15.72 -0.88
N ILE A 14 18.66 -14.51 -0.84
CA ILE A 14 18.24 -13.90 0.44
C ILE A 14 17.09 -14.68 1.08
N PHE A 15 16.25 -15.28 0.25
CA PHE A 15 15.11 -16.08 0.63
C PHE A 15 15.39 -17.58 0.57
N ASP A 16 16.35 -18.01 -0.27
CA ASP A 16 16.83 -19.39 -0.32
C ASP A 16 17.80 -19.62 0.84
N THR A 17 17.23 -19.81 2.01
CA THR A 17 17.90 -20.62 3.02
C THR A 17 17.98 -22.06 2.50
N TYR A 18 19.00 -22.83 2.91
CA TYR A 18 19.17 -24.27 2.58
C TYR A 18 17.96 -25.18 2.85
N GLU A 19 16.89 -24.65 3.44
CA GLU A 19 15.58 -25.27 3.62
C GLU A 19 14.57 -24.61 2.66
N SER A 20 14.07 -25.39 1.70
CA SER A 20 13.01 -25.01 0.75
C SER A 20 11.78 -24.38 1.41
N ASP A 21 11.50 -24.77 2.64
CA ASP A 21 10.26 -24.44 3.36
C ASP A 21 10.20 -22.97 3.80
N LYS A 22 11.34 -22.29 3.90
CA LYS A 22 11.41 -20.90 4.39
C LYS A 22 11.07 -19.86 3.31
N GLY A 23 11.41 -20.12 2.05
CA GLY A 23 11.03 -19.23 0.94
C GLY A 23 9.51 -19.15 0.76
N GLU A 24 8.83 -20.29 0.91
CA GLU A 24 7.37 -20.37 0.91
C GLU A 24 6.77 -19.72 2.18
N LEU A 25 7.39 -19.94 3.34
CA LEU A 25 7.00 -19.28 4.60
C LEU A 25 7.01 -17.75 4.47
N TYR A 26 8.08 -17.15 3.94
CA TYR A 26 8.16 -15.70 3.76
C TYR A 26 7.12 -15.20 2.78
N SER A 27 6.91 -15.91 1.67
CA SER A 27 5.88 -15.55 0.68
C SER A 27 4.48 -15.56 1.31
N LYS A 28 4.17 -16.58 2.13
CA LYS A 28 2.88 -16.69 2.83
C LYS A 28 2.71 -15.62 3.90
N CYS A 29 3.74 -15.38 4.70
CA CYS A 29 3.73 -14.35 5.75
C CYS A 29 3.55 -12.95 5.15
N GLY A 30 4.33 -12.63 4.12
CA GLY A 30 4.25 -11.37 3.40
C GLY A 30 2.91 -11.18 2.73
N ARG A 31 2.35 -12.23 2.11
CA ARG A 31 1.03 -12.14 1.46
C ARG A 31 -0.09 -11.93 2.47
N LYS A 32 -0.04 -12.59 3.64
CA LYS A 32 -0.99 -12.33 4.72
C LYS A 32 -0.93 -10.87 5.15
N LEU A 33 0.27 -10.35 5.40
CA LEU A 33 0.48 -8.95 5.78
C LEU A 33 -0.03 -7.97 4.70
N TYR A 34 0.23 -8.27 3.43
CA TYR A 34 -0.26 -7.50 2.29
C TYR A 34 -1.79 -7.48 2.23
N GLU A 35 -2.46 -8.63 2.33
CA GLU A 35 -3.92 -8.72 2.27
C GLU A 35 -4.60 -8.09 3.50
N ASP A 36 -4.02 -8.24 4.69
CA ASP A 36 -4.55 -7.63 5.92
C ASP A 36 -4.51 -6.08 5.81
N LEU A 37 -3.37 -5.52 5.37
CA LEU A 37 -3.22 -4.08 5.10
C LEU A 37 -4.17 -3.60 4.01
N LYS A 38 -4.29 -4.38 2.93
CA LYS A 38 -5.17 -4.09 1.81
C LYS A 38 -6.63 -4.03 2.27
N LYS A 39 -7.09 -5.05 3.00
CA LYS A 39 -8.45 -5.09 3.51
C LYS A 39 -8.74 -3.93 4.45
N TYR A 40 -7.83 -3.63 5.37
CA TYR A 40 -7.97 -2.52 6.31
C TYR A 40 -8.11 -1.18 5.58
N SER A 41 -7.22 -0.92 4.63
CA SER A 41 -7.23 0.32 3.83
C SER A 41 -8.54 0.48 3.06
N LEU A 42 -9.03 -0.61 2.43
CA LEU A 42 -10.29 -0.58 1.67
C LEU A 42 -11.52 -0.30 2.54
N GLU A 43 -11.62 -0.91 3.72
CA GLU A 43 -12.76 -0.71 4.61
C GLU A 43 -12.82 0.73 5.14
N ASN A 44 -11.68 1.31 5.48
CA ASN A 44 -11.57 2.71 5.88
C ASN A 44 -11.94 3.67 4.74
N LEU A 45 -11.49 3.37 3.53
CA LEU A 45 -11.82 4.13 2.35
C LEU A 45 -13.33 4.21 2.06
N LYS A 46 -14.05 3.09 2.23
CA LYS A 46 -15.51 3.08 2.06
C LYS A 46 -16.21 3.98 3.08
N GLN A 47 -15.69 4.07 4.31
CA GLN A 47 -16.24 4.98 5.33
C GLN A 47 -16.03 6.45 4.97
N ILE A 48 -14.91 6.76 4.32
CA ILE A 48 -14.57 8.09 3.82
C ILE A 48 -15.54 8.55 2.75
N ILE A 49 -15.81 7.72 1.74
CA ILE A 49 -16.66 8.12 0.61
C ILE A 49 -18.07 8.50 1.07
N ASN A 50 -18.53 7.89 2.16
CA ASN A 50 -19.83 8.20 2.76
C ASN A 50 -19.82 9.46 3.64
N LYS A 51 -18.68 10.15 3.79
CA LYS A 51 -18.54 11.39 4.56
C LYS A 51 -18.11 12.53 3.64
N ASP A 52 -18.88 13.61 3.61
CA ASP A 52 -18.63 14.80 2.77
C ASP A 52 -17.35 15.59 3.13
N LEU A 53 -16.61 15.20 4.18
CA LEU A 53 -15.40 15.88 4.62
C LEU A 53 -14.37 14.88 5.16
N ILE A 54 -13.15 14.94 4.63
CA ILE A 54 -12.04 14.10 5.03
C ILE A 54 -10.87 15.02 5.36
N ASP A 55 -10.55 15.17 6.64
CA ASP A 55 -9.33 15.87 7.05
C ASP A 55 -8.10 14.96 6.91
N GLY A 56 -6.92 15.58 6.85
CA GLY A 56 -5.65 14.89 6.59
C GLY A 56 -5.24 13.89 7.67
N ASP A 57 -5.62 14.11 8.93
CA ASP A 57 -5.29 13.23 10.05
C ASP A 57 -6.15 11.97 10.01
N THR A 58 -7.43 12.13 9.70
CA THR A 58 -8.38 11.04 9.51
C THR A 58 -7.96 10.19 8.33
N LEU A 59 -7.49 10.82 7.26
CA LEU A 59 -6.90 10.15 6.12
C LEU A 59 -5.64 9.37 6.49
N GLN A 60 -4.68 9.97 7.19
CA GLN A 60 -3.44 9.31 7.59
C GLN A 60 -3.68 8.05 8.42
N ASN A 61 -4.52 8.16 9.47
CA ASN A 61 -4.90 7.03 10.32
C ASN A 61 -5.60 5.90 9.56
N MET A 62 -6.24 6.23 8.44
CA MET A 62 -6.97 5.28 7.61
C MET A 62 -6.09 4.46 6.69
N TRP A 63 -5.08 5.08 6.10
CA TRP A 63 -4.10 4.39 5.24
C TRP A 63 -3.03 3.68 6.06
N PHE A 64 -2.76 4.20 7.25
CA PHE A 64 -1.74 3.73 8.17
C PHE A 64 -2.38 3.53 9.54
N PRO A 65 -3.07 2.39 9.74
CA PRO A 65 -3.65 2.02 11.03
C PRO A 65 -2.73 2.33 12.19
N ASN A 66 -3.30 2.83 13.29
CA ASN A 66 -2.51 3.10 14.49
C ASN A 66 -1.88 1.85 15.09
N GLU A 67 -2.45 0.67 14.85
CA GLU A 67 -1.83 -0.61 15.20
C GLU A 67 -0.54 -0.86 14.42
N PHE A 68 -0.43 -0.32 13.22
CA PHE A 68 0.76 -0.39 12.40
C PHE A 68 1.72 0.78 12.70
N SER A 69 1.22 1.98 12.99
CA SER A 69 2.04 3.11 13.46
C SER A 69 2.64 2.86 14.87
N ALA A 70 1.97 2.04 15.68
CA ALA A 70 2.42 1.58 17.00
C ALA A 70 3.61 0.60 16.93
N TYR A 71 3.97 0.07 15.76
CA TYR A 71 5.27 -0.57 15.61
C TYR A 71 6.33 0.52 15.42
N ASP A 72 7.19 0.67 16.44
CA ASP A 72 8.34 1.58 16.41
C ASP A 72 9.22 1.36 15.17
N ASN A 73 9.25 0.14 14.63
CA ASN A 73 10.05 -0.25 13.47
C ASN A 73 9.17 -0.65 12.29
N PHE A 74 9.02 0.28 11.34
CA PHE A 74 8.32 0.05 10.08
C PHE A 74 9.22 0.39 8.90
N ILE A 75 9.15 -0.39 7.83
CA ILE A 75 9.87 -0.14 6.58
C ILE A 75 8.87 0.15 5.47
N PHE A 76 9.05 1.24 4.74
CA PHE A 76 8.35 1.49 3.50
C PHE A 76 9.11 0.83 2.33
N VAL A 77 8.42 -0.01 1.57
CA VAL A 77 8.99 -0.73 0.42
C VAL A 77 8.36 -0.18 -0.86
N SER A 78 9.07 0.74 -1.50
CA SER A 78 8.77 1.18 -2.87
C SER A 78 9.33 0.16 -3.87
N HIS A 79 8.56 -0.14 -4.91
CA HIS A 79 8.94 -1.16 -5.89
C HIS A 79 8.29 -0.88 -7.26
N SER A 80 8.88 -1.41 -8.33
CA SER A 80 8.23 -1.36 -9.65
C SER A 80 7.06 -2.34 -9.72
N HIS A 81 6.14 -2.17 -10.68
CA HIS A 81 5.04 -3.12 -10.89
C HIS A 81 5.51 -4.57 -11.07
N ASN A 82 6.67 -4.77 -11.71
CA ASN A 82 7.23 -6.10 -11.97
C ASN A 82 7.77 -6.77 -10.70
N ASP A 83 8.13 -5.99 -9.68
CA ASP A 83 8.78 -6.48 -8.46
C ASP A 83 7.79 -6.76 -7.32
N LYS A 84 6.49 -6.71 -7.57
CA LYS A 84 5.44 -6.86 -6.55
C LYS A 84 5.62 -8.13 -5.70
N ASN A 85 5.85 -9.26 -6.33
CA ASN A 85 6.00 -10.54 -5.61
C ASN A 85 7.25 -10.54 -4.73
N THR A 86 8.35 -9.98 -5.24
CA THR A 86 9.62 -9.84 -4.51
C THR A 86 9.46 -8.90 -3.31
N ALA A 87 8.74 -7.78 -3.46
CA ALA A 87 8.44 -6.85 -2.38
C ALA A 87 7.58 -7.50 -1.28
N ILE A 88 6.58 -8.31 -1.66
CA ILE A 88 5.76 -9.09 -0.72
C ILE A 88 6.62 -10.11 0.03
N LYS A 89 7.47 -10.84 -0.69
CA LYS A 89 8.39 -11.82 -0.09
C LYS A 89 9.38 -11.16 0.88
N LEU A 90 9.91 -9.98 0.52
CA LEU A 90 10.77 -9.16 1.38
C LEU A 90 10.07 -8.74 2.67
N ALA A 91 8.82 -8.26 2.60
CA ALA A 91 8.05 -7.91 3.80
C ALA A 91 7.85 -9.12 4.73
N GLY A 92 7.58 -10.29 4.15
CA GLY A 92 7.46 -11.53 4.91
C GLY A 92 8.77 -11.96 5.57
N TYR A 93 9.90 -11.80 4.88
CA TYR A 93 11.24 -12.03 5.44
C TYR A 93 11.53 -11.08 6.61
N LEU A 94 11.29 -9.77 6.44
CA LEU A 94 11.51 -8.76 7.48
C LEU A 94 10.67 -9.05 8.73
N LYS A 95 9.40 -9.45 8.53
CA LYS A 95 8.52 -9.83 9.62
C LYS A 95 8.97 -11.11 10.32
N ALA A 96 9.32 -12.15 9.56
CA ALA A 96 9.70 -13.43 10.14
C ALA A 96 11.06 -13.41 10.86
N LYS A 97 12.03 -12.63 10.35
CA LYS A 97 13.39 -12.59 10.89
C LYS A 97 13.62 -11.53 11.94
N PHE A 98 13.00 -10.36 11.77
CA PHE A 98 13.28 -9.19 12.61
C PHE A 98 12.05 -8.68 13.33
N ASN A 99 10.88 -9.31 13.13
CA ASN A 99 9.59 -8.82 13.60
C ASN A 99 9.26 -7.40 13.11
N ILE A 100 9.90 -6.96 12.01
CA ILE A 100 9.70 -5.64 11.40
C ILE A 100 8.53 -5.74 10.43
N CYS A 101 7.53 -4.89 10.62
CA CYS A 101 6.42 -4.77 9.67
C CYS A 101 6.86 -3.89 8.49
N SER A 102 6.31 -4.17 7.31
CA SER A 102 6.64 -3.43 6.08
C SER A 102 5.39 -2.97 5.38
N PHE A 103 5.42 -1.75 4.87
CA PHE A 103 4.34 -1.18 4.08
C PHE A 103 4.76 -1.19 2.62
N ILE A 104 4.04 -1.94 1.80
CA ILE A 104 4.38 -2.17 0.39
C ILE A 104 3.60 -1.17 -0.46
N ASP A 105 4.30 -0.45 -1.34
CA ASP A 105 3.71 0.60 -2.17
C ASP A 105 2.47 0.14 -2.94
N SER A 106 2.52 -1.03 -3.56
CA SER A 106 1.35 -1.60 -4.26
C SER A 106 0.18 -2.02 -3.38
N CYS A 107 0.26 -1.99 -2.05
CA CYS A 107 -0.93 -2.06 -1.20
C CYS A 107 -1.83 -0.85 -1.45
N VAL A 108 -1.24 0.34 -1.50
CA VAL A 108 -1.95 1.62 -1.57
C VAL A 108 -2.50 1.91 -2.94
N TRP A 109 -1.62 1.85 -3.95
CA TRP A 109 -2.02 2.17 -5.33
C TRP A 109 -3.04 1.16 -5.87
N GLY A 110 -3.03 -0.08 -5.37
CA GLY A 110 -4.02 -1.10 -5.73
C GLY A 110 -5.46 -0.73 -5.35
N HIS A 111 -5.65 0.19 -4.39
CA HIS A 111 -6.97 0.67 -4.00
C HIS A 111 -7.49 1.81 -4.85
N ILE A 112 -6.64 2.52 -5.59
CA ILE A 112 -7.06 3.69 -6.37
C ILE A 112 -8.09 3.30 -7.41
N ASP A 113 -7.88 2.20 -8.12
CA ASP A 113 -8.83 1.75 -9.13
C ASP A 113 -10.18 1.35 -8.52
N GLU A 114 -10.17 0.72 -7.35
CA GLU A 114 -11.39 0.34 -6.64
C GLU A 114 -12.11 1.56 -6.07
N LEU A 115 -11.36 2.51 -5.52
CA LEU A 115 -11.88 3.75 -4.96
C LEU A 115 -12.48 4.66 -6.03
N ASN A 116 -11.83 4.77 -7.17
CA ASN A 116 -12.36 5.52 -8.30
C ASN A 116 -13.63 4.91 -8.86
N LYS A 117 -13.76 3.57 -8.86
CA LYS A 117 -15.02 2.90 -9.21
C LYS A 117 -16.13 3.25 -8.23
N ILE A 118 -15.85 3.25 -6.93
CA ILE A 118 -16.84 3.60 -5.89
C ILE A 118 -17.26 5.07 -6.00
N LEU A 119 -16.30 5.98 -6.20
CA LEU A 119 -16.55 7.43 -6.26
C LEU A 119 -17.30 7.90 -7.51
N ASN A 120 -17.04 7.26 -8.66
CA ASN A 120 -17.52 7.77 -9.94
C ASN A 120 -18.58 6.88 -10.60
N ASP A 121 -18.87 5.70 -10.03
CA ASP A 121 -19.61 4.61 -10.69
C ASP A 121 -19.13 4.37 -12.14
N CYS A 122 -17.81 4.49 -12.33
CA CYS A 122 -17.21 4.62 -13.63
C CYS A 122 -16.21 3.51 -13.91
N SER A 123 -16.19 3.05 -15.16
CA SER A 123 -15.25 2.04 -15.62
C SER A 123 -14.16 2.67 -16.47
N LYS A 124 -12.93 2.18 -16.33
CA LYS A 124 -11.85 2.47 -17.29
C LYS A 124 -12.00 1.53 -18.49
N THR A 125 -11.85 2.07 -19.69
CA THR A 125 -11.61 1.27 -20.89
C THR A 125 -10.25 0.58 -20.82
N SER A 126 -10.00 -0.38 -21.71
CA SER A 126 -8.67 -1.02 -21.85
C SER A 126 -7.54 -0.03 -22.19
N LEU A 127 -7.90 1.17 -22.67
CA LEU A 127 -6.98 2.27 -22.98
C LEU A 127 -6.80 3.25 -21.81
N GLY A 128 -7.46 3.00 -20.66
CA GLY A 128 -7.38 3.86 -19.48
C GLY A 128 -8.33 5.05 -19.44
N ASN A 129 -9.12 5.27 -20.51
CA ASN A 129 -10.08 6.37 -20.57
C ASN A 129 -11.34 6.08 -19.76
N CYS A 130 -11.94 7.13 -19.17
CA CYS A 130 -13.26 7.12 -18.55
C CYS A 130 -14.34 6.63 -19.54
N TYR A 131 -15.26 5.79 -19.07
CA TYR A 131 -16.40 5.34 -19.84
C TYR A 131 -17.62 5.12 -18.93
N GLY A 132 -18.79 5.54 -19.39
CA GLY A 132 -20.05 5.37 -18.67
C GLY A 132 -20.30 6.38 -17.54
N CYS A 133 -19.48 7.42 -17.42
CA CYS A 133 -19.64 8.50 -16.44
C CYS A 133 -19.19 9.86 -16.99
N ASN A 134 -19.37 10.92 -16.20
CA ASN A 134 -18.77 12.21 -16.46
C ASN A 134 -17.25 12.15 -16.24
N CYS A 135 -16.50 12.40 -17.31
CA CYS A 135 -15.04 12.36 -17.30
C CYS A 135 -14.39 13.49 -16.48
N ASP A 136 -15.06 14.63 -16.31
CA ASP A 136 -14.56 15.74 -15.50
C ASP A 136 -14.61 15.38 -14.02
N ASP A 137 -15.76 14.87 -13.56
CA ASP A 137 -15.94 14.38 -12.18
C ASP A 137 -14.98 13.23 -11.87
N PHE A 138 -14.81 12.32 -12.83
CA PHE A 138 -13.82 11.23 -12.74
C PHE A 138 -12.39 11.75 -12.52
N SER A 139 -11.98 12.74 -13.31
CA SER A 139 -10.64 13.31 -13.23
C SER A 139 -10.43 14.09 -11.94
N TYR A 140 -11.45 14.80 -11.46
CA TYR A 140 -11.44 15.52 -10.19
C TYR A 140 -11.29 14.55 -9.01
N ASN A 141 -12.14 13.53 -8.95
CA ASN A 141 -12.11 12.51 -7.89
C ASN A 141 -10.81 11.72 -7.89
N LEU A 142 -10.29 11.34 -9.07
CA LEU A 142 -8.99 10.70 -9.20
C LEU A 142 -7.87 11.57 -8.61
N SER A 143 -7.84 12.85 -8.98
CA SER A 143 -6.83 13.81 -8.49
C SER A 143 -6.91 13.96 -6.97
N TYR A 144 -8.12 14.03 -6.41
CA TYR A 144 -8.36 14.13 -4.99
C TYR A 144 -7.80 12.90 -4.24
N VAL A 145 -8.09 11.69 -4.74
CA VAL A 145 -7.54 10.44 -4.20
C VAL A 145 -6.01 10.40 -4.27
N HIS A 146 -5.42 10.83 -5.39
CA HIS A 146 -3.97 10.89 -5.54
C HIS A 146 -3.32 11.86 -4.54
N MET A 147 -3.93 13.03 -4.34
CA MET A 147 -3.45 14.03 -3.39
C MET A 147 -3.51 13.50 -1.95
N MET A 148 -4.64 12.86 -1.61
CA MET A 148 -4.83 12.17 -0.35
C MET A 148 -3.72 11.15 -0.07
N LEU A 149 -3.48 10.25 -1.02
CA LEU A 149 -2.47 9.22 -0.89
C LEU A 149 -1.07 9.77 -0.72
N THR A 150 -0.74 10.77 -1.53
CA THR A 150 0.55 11.47 -1.45
C THR A 150 0.73 12.11 -0.08
N SER A 151 -0.31 12.78 0.44
CA SER A 151 -0.27 13.39 1.77
C SER A 151 -0.07 12.34 2.86
N ALA A 152 -0.86 11.26 2.87
CA ALA A 152 -0.75 10.22 3.89
C ALA A 152 0.64 9.54 3.88
N LEU A 153 1.20 9.30 2.70
CA LEU A 153 2.57 8.78 2.53
C LEU A 153 3.62 9.74 3.06
N MET A 154 3.52 11.03 2.73
CA MET A 154 4.44 12.06 3.22
C MET A 154 4.39 12.18 4.74
N THR A 155 3.19 12.20 5.33
CA THR A 155 3.05 12.30 6.79
C THR A 155 3.61 11.07 7.49
N MET A 156 3.51 9.87 6.90
CA MET A 156 4.15 8.67 7.46
C MET A 156 5.67 8.70 7.43
N ILE A 157 6.26 9.28 6.38
CA ILE A 157 7.70 9.46 6.29
C ILE A 157 8.17 10.47 7.34
N ASP A 158 7.38 11.52 7.59
CA ASP A 158 7.72 12.60 8.53
C ASP A 158 7.38 12.28 10.00
N SER A 159 6.33 11.49 10.28
CA SER A 159 5.85 11.17 11.64
C SER A 159 6.79 10.29 12.48
N LYS A 160 7.91 9.85 11.91
CA LYS A 160 9.01 9.13 12.58
C LYS A 160 10.09 10.09 13.11
N ARG A 161 9.68 11.25 13.65
CA ARG A 161 10.58 12.31 14.13
C ARG A 161 10.56 12.45 15.65
#